data_AF-A0A9P4PE53-F1
#
_entry.id   AF-A0A9P4PE53-F1
#
_cell.length_a   1.000
_cell.length_b   1.000
_cell.length_c   1.000
_cell.angle_alpha   90.00
_cell.angle_beta   90.00
_cell.angle_gamma   90.00
#
_symmetry.space_group_name_H-M   'P 1'
#
loop_
_entity.id
_entity.type
_entity.pdbx_description
1 polymer ?
#
loop_
_entity_poly.entity_id
_entity_poly.type
_entity_poly.pdbx_seq_one_letter_code
_entity_poly.pdbx_strand_id
1 'polypeptide(L)'
;MRQVPQNPLGDYLGLSEQAGRDLGLQRLNLGCTKTSGLVCAARFIDHGSEIAKREAIKSMSSLETVTNRGKEERLFIARAALLGEWISAHRDAAGQIQTLQLSFHARLPTDSKFGWEYVVVRKESGCRDEEALRLVYRYDETLDEFSIWSADAREMLTAERKLYRLDFGRTERHGKDTAVASGVGGAVEDEEREDGESREDIEFRFAFAGVSLETFTLETRSAGRLSICQQFVRIGRH
;
A
#
# COMPACT_ATOMS: atom_id res chain seq x y z
N MET A 1 -28.10 11.14 -8.37
CA MET A 1 -27.71 10.31 -7.20
C MET A 1 -26.80 11.17 -6.36
N ARG A 2 -27.15 11.46 -5.10
CA ARG A 2 -26.44 12.42 -4.25
C ARG A 2 -25.12 11.80 -3.77
N GLN A 3 -24.01 12.48 -4.06
CA GLN A 3 -22.69 12.16 -3.51
C GLN A 3 -22.81 12.10 -1.98
N VAL A 4 -22.44 10.97 -1.39
CA VAL A 4 -22.26 10.87 0.06
C VAL A 4 -21.05 11.75 0.39
N PRO A 5 -21.18 12.78 1.26
CA PRO A 5 -20.04 13.57 1.67
C PRO A 5 -19.01 12.64 2.31
N GLN A 6 -17.76 12.70 1.84
CA GLN A 6 -16.66 12.08 2.56
C GLN A 6 -16.58 12.74 3.94
N ASN A 7 -16.99 11.97 4.95
CA ASN A 7 -16.85 12.22 6.38
C ASN A 7 -17.19 13.65 6.88
N PRO A 8 -18.38 13.91 7.47
CA PRO A 8 -18.66 15.17 8.18
C PRO A 8 -17.79 15.39 9.43
N LEU A 9 -16.98 14.42 9.85
CA LEU A 9 -15.91 14.55 10.86
C LEU A 9 -14.55 14.90 10.24
N GLY A 10 -14.53 15.28 8.95
CA GLY A 10 -13.32 15.39 8.12
C GLY A 10 -12.43 16.60 8.38
N ASP A 11 -12.86 17.57 9.20
CA ASP A 11 -11.99 18.68 9.61
C ASP A 11 -11.26 18.35 10.92
N TYR A 12 -10.42 17.31 10.88
CA TYR A 12 -9.58 16.93 12.02
C TYR A 12 -8.77 18.13 12.55
N LEU A 13 -8.28 18.99 11.64
CA LEU A 13 -7.55 20.20 12.00
C LEU A 13 -8.45 21.16 12.77
N GLY A 14 -9.60 21.55 12.22
CA GLY A 14 -10.52 22.47 12.87
C GLY A 14 -11.04 21.95 14.20
N LEU A 15 -11.34 20.66 14.30
CA LEU A 15 -11.76 20.02 15.55
C LEU A 15 -10.64 20.05 16.61
N SER A 16 -9.40 19.73 16.20
CA SER A 16 -8.25 19.74 17.11
C SER A 16 -7.91 21.16 17.58
N GLU A 17 -7.96 22.15 16.69
CA GLU A 17 -7.72 23.56 17.01
C GLU A 17 -8.83 24.13 17.92
N GLN A 18 -10.09 23.77 17.66
CA GLN A 18 -11.22 24.20 18.48
C GLN A 18 -11.13 23.59 19.88
N ALA A 19 -10.92 22.29 19.98
CA ALA A 19 -10.74 21.61 21.26
C ALA A 19 -9.55 22.18 22.06
N GLY A 20 -8.43 22.45 21.38
CA GLY A 20 -7.27 23.10 22.01
C GLY A 20 -7.60 24.47 22.58
N ARG A 21 -8.38 25.29 21.88
CA ARG A 21 -8.85 26.59 22.39
C ARG A 21 -9.80 26.44 23.57
N ASP A 22 -10.80 25.57 23.46
CA ASP A 22 -11.85 25.40 24.46
C ASP A 22 -11.31 24.83 25.78
N LEU A 23 -10.26 24.00 25.69
CA LEU A 23 -9.55 23.44 26.85
C LEU A 23 -8.42 24.34 27.35
N GLY A 24 -8.15 25.47 26.70
CA GLY A 24 -7.05 26.37 27.06
C GLY A 24 -5.67 25.72 26.95
N LEU A 25 -5.48 24.82 25.97
CA LEU A 25 -4.20 24.16 25.75
C LEU A 25 -3.22 25.10 25.04
N GLN A 26 -1.96 25.00 25.42
CA GLN A 26 -0.87 25.66 24.73
C GLN A 26 -0.51 24.90 23.45
N ARG A 27 -0.52 25.60 22.32
CA ARG A 27 -0.04 25.07 21.05
C ARG A 27 1.47 25.26 20.88
N LEU A 28 2.19 24.16 20.68
CA LEU A 28 3.61 24.14 20.36
C LEU A 28 3.85 24.14 18.84
N ASN A 29 4.83 24.95 18.43
CA ASN A 29 5.20 25.20 17.03
C ASN A 29 6.71 24.97 16.86
N LEU A 30 7.15 23.71 16.99
CA LEU A 30 8.56 23.32 16.84
C LEU A 30 8.93 23.31 15.35
N GLY A 31 9.58 24.36 14.85
CA GLY A 31 9.97 24.50 13.43
C GLY A 31 8.81 24.66 12.44
N CYS A 32 7.57 24.47 12.90
CA CYS A 32 6.35 24.60 12.13
C CYS A 32 5.75 26.01 12.31
N THR A 33 5.11 26.55 11.27
CA THR A 33 4.40 27.83 11.42
C THR A 33 2.98 27.61 11.96
N LYS A 34 2.20 28.70 12.09
CA LYS A 34 0.77 28.60 12.37
C LYS A 34 0.00 27.87 11.26
N THR A 35 0.47 27.98 10.02
CA THR A 35 -0.22 27.49 8.82
C THR A 35 0.53 26.36 8.11
N SER A 36 1.65 25.89 8.66
CA SER A 36 2.46 24.81 8.10
C SER A 36 2.92 23.83 9.17
N GLY A 37 3.31 22.63 8.74
CA GLY A 37 3.77 21.55 9.59
C GLY A 37 2.74 20.45 9.81
N LEU A 38 3.13 19.42 10.57
CA LEU A 38 2.27 18.28 10.85
C LEU A 38 1.11 18.69 11.77
N VAL A 39 -0.09 18.20 11.45
CA VAL A 39 -1.28 18.37 12.30
C VAL A 39 -1.34 17.15 13.19
N CYS A 40 -0.95 17.30 14.46
CA CYS A 40 -1.00 16.21 15.44
C CYS A 40 -1.42 16.73 16.81
N ALA A 41 -2.13 15.89 17.56
CA ALA A 41 -2.61 16.20 18.91
C ALA A 41 -1.46 16.55 19.88
N ALA A 42 -0.26 15.98 19.69
CA ALA A 42 0.92 16.26 20.49
C ALA A 42 1.34 17.75 20.49
N ARG A 43 0.84 18.57 19.55
CA ARG A 43 1.06 20.02 19.55
C ARG A 43 0.33 20.74 20.67
N PHE A 44 -0.74 20.18 21.23
CA PHE A 44 -1.54 20.82 22.26
C PHE A 44 -1.18 20.21 23.61
N ILE A 45 -0.66 21.04 24.52
CA ILE A 45 -0.21 20.63 25.85
C ILE A 45 -0.85 21.48 26.93
N ASP A 46 -0.89 20.98 28.16
CA ASP A 46 -1.29 21.78 29.31
C ASP A 46 -0.31 22.94 29.53
N HIS A 47 -0.84 24.10 29.88
CA HIS A 47 -0.03 25.26 30.22
C HIS A 47 0.91 24.98 31.39
N GLY A 48 2.19 25.31 31.22
CA GLY A 48 3.20 25.20 32.28
C GLY A 48 3.70 23.78 32.57
N SER A 49 3.22 22.77 31.87
CA SER A 49 3.70 21.40 32.04
C SER A 49 4.99 21.16 31.23
N GLU A 50 6.14 21.28 31.89
CA GLU A 50 7.44 20.98 31.27
C GLU A 50 7.59 19.49 30.88
N ILE A 51 6.90 18.59 31.58
CA ILE A 51 6.85 17.16 31.22
C ILE A 51 6.07 16.99 29.90
N ALA A 52 4.86 17.56 29.80
CA ALA A 52 4.06 17.47 28.57
C ALA A 52 4.77 18.11 27.39
N LYS A 53 5.46 19.23 27.62
CA LYS A 53 6.28 19.90 26.61
C LYS A 53 7.44 19.04 26.13
N ARG A 54 8.14 18.35 27.03
CA ARG A 54 9.25 17.44 26.67
C ARG A 54 8.75 16.26 25.84
N GLU A 55 7.64 15.64 26.24
CA GLU A 55 7.04 14.53 25.49
C GLU A 55 6.50 14.99 24.12
N ALA A 56 5.84 16.15 24.08
CA ALA A 56 5.39 16.76 22.82
C ALA A 56 6.55 17.01 21.85
N ILE A 57 7.67 17.56 22.34
CA ILE A 57 8.89 17.76 21.55
C ILE A 57 9.37 16.42 20.98
N LYS A 58 9.50 15.41 21.83
CA LYS A 58 9.95 14.08 21.43
C LYS A 58 9.03 13.49 20.35
N SER A 59 7.71 13.49 20.56
CA SER A 59 6.74 12.97 19.61
C SER A 59 6.77 13.74 18.27
N MET A 60 6.82 15.07 18.31
CA MET A 60 6.85 15.89 17.10
C MET A 60 8.15 15.69 16.31
N SER A 61 9.30 15.61 16.99
CA SER A 61 10.59 15.32 16.34
C SER A 61 10.63 13.92 15.75
N SER A 62 10.04 12.92 16.42
CA SER A 62 9.88 11.57 15.84
C SER A 62 9.01 11.59 14.59
N LEU A 63 7.87 12.30 14.61
CA LEU A 63 6.99 12.43 13.44
C LEU A 63 7.66 13.16 12.28
N GLU A 64 8.41 14.23 12.56
CA GLU A 64 9.20 14.94 11.56
C GLU A 64 10.27 14.04 10.95
N THR A 65 10.96 13.26 11.77
CA THR A 65 11.94 12.27 11.31
C THR A 65 11.29 11.25 10.38
N VAL A 66 10.17 10.65 10.78
CA VAL A 66 9.42 9.70 9.95
C VAL A 66 8.95 10.34 8.65
N THR A 67 8.48 11.60 8.70
CA THR A 67 8.02 12.34 7.51
C THR A 67 9.17 12.62 6.56
N ASN A 68 10.32 13.05 7.07
CA ASN A 68 11.50 13.33 6.27
C ASN A 68 12.07 12.05 5.68
N ARG A 69 12.16 10.95 6.47
CA ARG A 69 12.51 9.62 5.95
C ARG A 69 11.53 9.16 4.87
N GLY A 70 10.23 9.35 5.05
CA GLY A 70 9.23 9.08 4.02
C GLY A 70 9.47 9.86 2.72
N LYS A 71 9.87 11.14 2.81
CA LYS A 71 10.18 11.98 1.64
C LYS A 71 11.51 11.65 0.97
N GLU A 72 12.56 11.47 1.77
CA GLU A 72 13.94 11.34 1.32
C GLU A 72 14.30 9.89 0.98
N GLU A 73 13.91 8.95 1.84
CA GLU A 73 14.14 7.51 1.68
C GLU A 73 13.02 6.83 0.90
N ARG A 74 11.94 7.56 0.55
CA ARG A 74 10.75 7.08 -0.19
C ARG A 74 10.05 5.90 0.49
N LEU A 75 10.07 5.89 1.82
CA LEU A 75 9.47 4.83 2.62
C LEU A 75 7.94 4.89 2.63
N PHE A 76 7.31 3.75 2.92
CA PHE A 76 5.87 3.53 3.10
C PHE A 76 5.04 3.64 1.81
N ILE A 77 5.68 3.72 0.64
CA ILE A 77 4.99 3.69 -0.67
C ILE A 77 4.25 2.37 -0.82
N ALA A 78 4.89 1.28 -0.40
CA ALA A 78 4.28 -0.04 -0.32
C ALA A 78 2.95 0.07 0.43
N ARG A 79 2.95 0.54 1.68
CA ARG A 79 1.74 0.64 2.51
C ARG A 79 0.60 1.48 1.89
N ALA A 80 0.91 2.48 1.08
CA ALA A 80 -0.09 3.30 0.39
C ALA A 80 -0.75 2.57 -0.80
N ALA A 81 -0.20 1.43 -1.22
CA ALA A 81 -0.63 0.69 -2.39
C ALA A 81 -1.57 -0.47 -2.03
N LEU A 82 -2.52 -0.73 -2.93
CA LEU A 82 -3.33 -1.96 -2.99
C LEU A 82 -4.39 -2.17 -1.90
N LEU A 83 -5.27 -1.17 -1.73
CA LEU A 83 -6.51 -1.32 -0.96
C LEU A 83 -7.74 -1.36 -1.88
N GLY A 84 -8.76 -2.12 -1.47
CA GLY A 84 -10.07 -2.17 -2.12
C GLY A 84 -10.14 -3.14 -3.30
N GLU A 85 -11.08 -2.87 -4.21
CA GLU A 85 -11.34 -3.71 -5.37
C GLU A 85 -10.88 -3.03 -6.65
N TRP A 86 -10.31 -3.82 -7.55
CA TRP A 86 -9.66 -3.35 -8.77
C TRP A 86 -10.08 -4.23 -9.94
N ILE A 87 -10.29 -3.62 -11.10
CA ILE A 87 -10.64 -4.33 -12.33
C ILE A 87 -9.72 -3.90 -13.46
N SER A 88 -9.30 -4.87 -14.26
CA SER A 88 -8.64 -4.68 -15.54
C SER A 88 -9.49 -5.32 -16.62
N ALA A 89 -9.52 -4.72 -17.81
CA ALA A 89 -10.13 -5.29 -18.99
C ALA A 89 -9.09 -5.35 -20.12
N HIS A 90 -8.95 -6.49 -20.76
CA HIS A 90 -8.05 -6.69 -21.90
C HIS A 90 -8.75 -7.55 -22.96
N ARG A 91 -8.22 -7.54 -24.18
CA ARG A 91 -8.70 -8.42 -25.26
C ARG A 91 -7.80 -9.64 -25.35
N ASP A 92 -8.40 -10.83 -25.44
CA ASP A 92 -7.65 -12.05 -25.72
C ASP A 92 -7.27 -12.14 -27.22
N ALA A 93 -6.55 -13.20 -27.59
CA ALA A 93 -6.14 -13.45 -28.97
C ALA A 93 -7.32 -13.65 -29.95
N ALA A 94 -8.50 -14.01 -29.44
CA ALA A 94 -9.74 -14.14 -30.22
C ALA A 94 -10.52 -12.81 -30.31
N GLY A 95 -10.01 -11.74 -29.70
CA GLY A 95 -10.63 -10.41 -29.66
C GLY A 95 -11.75 -10.27 -28.65
N GLN A 96 -12.02 -11.29 -27.83
CA GLN A 96 -13.03 -11.25 -26.77
C GLN A 96 -12.51 -10.43 -25.59
N ILE A 97 -13.42 -9.69 -24.95
CA ILE A 97 -13.09 -8.89 -23.78
C ILE A 97 -13.03 -9.80 -22.55
N GLN A 98 -11.85 -9.88 -21.96
CA GLN A 98 -11.59 -10.56 -20.70
C GLN A 98 -11.41 -9.52 -19.60
N THR A 99 -12.03 -9.77 -18.45
CA THR A 99 -11.86 -8.95 -17.25
C THR A 99 -11.11 -9.73 -16.19
N LEU A 100 -10.25 -9.03 -15.45
CA LEU A 100 -9.58 -9.55 -14.27
C LEU A 100 -9.88 -8.63 -13.09
N GLN A 101 -10.44 -9.19 -12.03
CA GLN A 101 -10.73 -8.50 -10.78
C GLN A 101 -9.75 -8.94 -9.69
N LEU A 102 -9.26 -7.96 -8.93
CA LEU A 102 -8.46 -8.15 -7.73
C LEU A 102 -9.18 -7.49 -6.55
N SER A 103 -9.54 -8.28 -5.54
CA SER A 103 -10.14 -7.79 -4.30
C SER A 103 -9.16 -7.99 -3.14
N PHE A 104 -8.78 -6.90 -2.48
CA PHE A 104 -7.83 -6.89 -1.36
C PHE A 104 -8.56 -6.84 -0.03
N HIS A 105 -8.47 -7.92 0.76
CA HIS A 105 -9.13 -8.07 2.06
C HIS A 105 -8.10 -7.98 3.18
N ALA A 106 -8.06 -6.84 3.86
CA ALA A 106 -7.16 -6.64 5.01
C ALA A 106 -7.53 -7.59 6.16
N ARG A 107 -6.53 -8.12 6.85
CA ARG A 107 -6.70 -8.88 8.09
C ARG A 107 -5.54 -8.67 9.06
N LEU A 108 -5.69 -9.21 10.27
CA LEU A 108 -4.58 -9.29 11.21
C LEU A 108 -3.50 -10.23 10.66
N PRO A 109 -2.21 -9.84 10.71
CA PRO A 109 -1.12 -10.71 10.27
C PRO A 109 -1.13 -12.04 11.02
N THR A 110 -1.06 -13.12 10.25
CA THR A 110 -0.88 -14.48 10.79
C THR A 110 0.52 -14.73 11.37
N ASP A 111 1.49 -13.86 11.06
CA ASP A 111 2.87 -13.90 11.55
C ASP A 111 3.25 -12.52 12.09
N SER A 112 3.75 -12.47 13.33
CA SER A 112 4.06 -11.24 14.06
C SER A 112 5.23 -10.45 13.48
N LYS A 113 6.01 -11.02 12.57
CA LYS A 113 7.05 -10.31 11.83
C LYS A 113 6.47 -9.23 10.92
N PHE A 114 5.25 -9.43 10.41
CA PHE A 114 4.66 -8.55 9.42
C PHE A 114 3.78 -7.50 10.09
N GLY A 115 3.89 -6.27 9.60
CA GLY A 115 3.06 -5.17 10.06
C GLY A 115 1.61 -5.37 9.63
N TRP A 116 1.40 -5.68 8.33
CA TRP A 116 0.07 -5.84 7.70
C TRP A 116 0.00 -7.07 6.80
N GLU A 117 -1.21 -7.59 6.63
CA GLU A 117 -1.50 -8.74 5.77
C GLU A 117 -2.84 -8.57 5.02
N TYR A 118 -2.84 -8.94 3.74
CA TYR A 118 -4.02 -8.98 2.90
C TYR A 118 -4.20 -10.38 2.31
N VAL A 119 -5.45 -10.83 2.27
CA VAL A 119 -5.86 -11.91 1.37
C VAL A 119 -6.35 -11.26 0.08
N VAL A 120 -5.74 -11.62 -1.03
CA VAL A 120 -6.04 -11.07 -2.35
C VAL A 120 -6.74 -12.14 -3.16
N VAL A 121 -7.96 -11.84 -3.58
CA VAL A 121 -8.76 -12.73 -4.44
C VAL A 121 -8.61 -12.24 -5.87
N ARG A 122 -8.05 -13.09 -6.74
CA ARG A 122 -7.90 -12.86 -8.17
C ARG A 122 -8.94 -13.67 -8.92
N LYS A 123 -9.84 -12.97 -9.62
CA LYS A 123 -10.95 -13.58 -10.36
C LYS A 123 -10.91 -13.16 -11.83
N GLU A 124 -10.84 -14.14 -12.72
CA GLU A 124 -10.93 -13.94 -14.16
C GLU A 124 -12.38 -14.04 -14.65
N SER A 125 -12.67 -13.46 -15.82
CA SER A 125 -14.00 -13.46 -16.42
C SER A 125 -14.50 -14.90 -16.65
N GLY A 126 -15.74 -15.16 -16.25
CA GLY A 126 -16.35 -16.48 -16.40
C GLY A 126 -15.98 -17.51 -15.33
N CYS A 127 -15.00 -17.23 -14.47
CA CYS A 127 -14.68 -18.10 -13.33
C CYS A 127 -15.72 -17.95 -12.20
N ARG A 128 -16.04 -19.07 -11.55
CA ARG A 128 -16.81 -19.08 -10.30
C ARG A 128 -15.96 -18.55 -9.15
N ASP A 129 -16.59 -18.09 -8.07
CA ASP A 129 -15.86 -17.60 -6.90
C ASP A 129 -14.98 -18.67 -6.23
N GLU A 130 -15.37 -19.94 -6.36
CA GLU A 130 -14.62 -21.10 -5.87
C GLU A 130 -13.33 -21.35 -6.67
N GLU A 131 -13.28 -20.89 -7.93
CA GLU A 131 -12.15 -21.05 -8.85
C GLU A 131 -11.18 -19.85 -8.78
N ALA A 132 -11.51 -18.83 -7.99
CA ALA A 132 -10.68 -17.64 -7.85
C ALA A 132 -9.35 -17.99 -7.17
N LEU A 133 -8.24 -17.54 -7.75
CA LEU A 133 -6.91 -17.69 -7.17
C LEU A 133 -6.80 -16.79 -5.95
N ARG A 134 -6.28 -17.34 -4.84
CA ARG A 134 -6.02 -16.57 -3.62
C ARG A 134 -4.54 -16.44 -3.36
N LEU A 135 -4.13 -15.23 -3.04
CA LEU A 135 -2.75 -14.86 -2.70
C LEU A 135 -2.75 -14.19 -1.33
N VAL A 136 -1.62 -14.26 -0.63
CA VAL A 136 -1.42 -13.53 0.62
C VAL A 136 -0.32 -12.48 0.41
N TYR A 137 -0.65 -11.22 0.65
CA TYR A 137 0.28 -10.11 0.55
C TYR A 137 0.66 -9.68 1.96
N ARG A 138 1.94 -9.73 2.30
CA ARG A 138 2.47 -9.39 3.63
C ARG A 138 3.42 -8.21 3.54
N TYR A 139 3.20 -7.21 4.37
CA TYR A 139 4.03 -6.02 4.46
C TYR A 139 4.98 -6.11 5.66
N ASP A 140 6.28 -6.00 5.42
CA ASP A 140 7.30 -5.87 6.46
C ASP A 140 7.66 -4.39 6.62
N GLU A 141 7.24 -3.78 7.73
CA GLU A 141 7.47 -2.36 8.01
C GLU A 141 8.95 -2.03 8.27
N THR A 142 9.74 -3.02 8.71
CA THR A 142 11.18 -2.82 8.97
C THR A 142 11.94 -2.67 7.65
N LEU A 143 11.54 -3.45 6.64
CA LEU A 143 12.17 -3.46 5.32
C LEU A 143 11.45 -2.55 4.31
N ASP A 144 10.24 -2.10 4.63
CA ASP A 144 9.31 -1.40 3.72
C ASP A 144 9.03 -2.16 2.42
N GLU A 145 8.81 -3.47 2.53
CA GLU A 145 8.65 -4.36 1.39
C GLU A 145 7.34 -5.15 1.48
N PHE A 146 6.73 -5.40 0.32
CA PHE A 146 5.68 -6.40 0.19
C PHE A 146 6.25 -7.74 -0.24
N SER A 147 5.72 -8.81 0.32
CA SER A 147 5.92 -10.17 -0.16
C SER A 147 4.59 -10.79 -0.56
N ILE A 148 4.59 -11.48 -1.69
CA ILE A 148 3.42 -12.15 -2.26
C ILE A 148 3.60 -13.65 -2.09
N TRP A 149 2.60 -14.31 -1.54
CA TRP A 149 2.60 -15.71 -1.19
C TRP A 149 1.42 -16.43 -1.85
N SER A 150 1.58 -17.71 -2.16
CA SER A 150 0.45 -18.59 -2.42
C SER A 150 -0.35 -18.79 -1.14
N ALA A 151 -1.67 -18.88 -1.26
CA ALA A 151 -2.52 -19.36 -0.19
C ALA A 151 -2.52 -20.90 -0.15
N ASP A 152 -2.60 -21.47 1.04
CA ASP A 152 -2.77 -22.91 1.27
C ASP A 152 -3.98 -23.46 0.51
N ALA A 153 -3.83 -24.61 -0.15
CA ALA A 153 -4.86 -25.16 -1.03
C ALA A 153 -6.14 -25.61 -0.30
N ARG A 154 -6.10 -25.86 1.02
CA ARG A 154 -7.24 -26.37 1.80
C ARG A 154 -7.99 -25.24 2.48
N GLU A 155 -7.27 -24.39 3.20
CA GLU A 155 -7.84 -23.29 3.96
C GLU A 155 -7.97 -22.02 3.15
N MET A 156 -7.20 -21.89 2.06
CA MET A 156 -7.29 -20.78 1.10
C MET A 156 -7.02 -19.40 1.71
N LEU A 157 -6.49 -19.38 2.94
CA LEU A 157 -6.27 -18.20 3.76
C LEU A 157 -4.86 -18.16 4.33
N THR A 158 -4.28 -19.30 4.66
CA THR A 158 -2.94 -19.36 5.27
C THR A 158 -1.88 -19.18 4.20
N ALA A 159 -0.83 -18.38 4.45
CA ALA A 159 0.26 -18.24 3.48
C ALA A 159 1.13 -19.51 3.51
N GLU A 160 1.39 -20.08 2.34
CA GLU A 160 2.15 -21.33 2.21
C GLU A 160 3.55 -21.08 1.67
N ARG A 161 3.67 -20.62 0.41
CA ARG A 161 4.95 -20.43 -0.27
C ARG A 161 5.12 -19.00 -0.77
N LYS A 162 6.26 -18.38 -0.45
CA LYS A 162 6.62 -17.06 -0.98
C LYS A 162 6.89 -17.16 -2.48
N LEU A 163 6.15 -16.39 -3.27
CA LEU A 163 6.30 -16.34 -4.71
C LEU A 163 7.25 -15.20 -5.10
N TYR A 164 6.97 -13.99 -4.59
CA TYR A 164 7.67 -12.78 -4.97
C TYR A 164 7.91 -11.88 -3.76
N ARG A 165 8.93 -11.04 -3.90
CA ARG A 165 9.13 -9.85 -3.09
C ARG A 165 9.03 -8.65 -4.02
N LEU A 166 8.20 -7.69 -3.66
CA LEU A 166 8.09 -6.43 -4.38
C LEU A 166 9.21 -5.51 -3.91
N ASP A 167 10.21 -5.35 -4.77
CA ASP A 167 11.29 -4.40 -4.58
C ASP A 167 10.87 -3.08 -5.22
N PHE A 168 10.62 -2.06 -4.39
CA PHE A 168 10.34 -0.69 -4.83
C PHE A 168 11.64 0.02 -5.21
N GLY A 169 12.48 -0.68 -5.99
CA GLY A 169 13.85 -0.31 -6.32
C GLY A 169 13.94 1.18 -6.69
N ARG A 170 14.87 1.88 -6.03
CA ARG A 170 15.09 3.34 -6.07
C ARG A 170 15.62 3.85 -7.43
N THR A 171 15.14 3.33 -8.55
CA THR A 171 15.61 3.70 -9.88
C THR A 171 14.90 4.94 -10.41
N GLU A 172 15.59 5.75 -11.20
CA GLU A 172 15.19 7.10 -11.64
C GLU A 172 13.95 7.17 -12.56
N ARG A 173 13.25 6.05 -12.80
CA ARG A 173 12.05 5.99 -13.64
C ARG A 173 10.78 6.32 -12.86
N HIS A 174 10.80 7.41 -12.11
CA HIS A 174 9.64 7.91 -11.39
C HIS A 174 9.26 9.29 -11.93
N GLY A 175 8.02 9.41 -12.42
CA GLY A 175 7.33 10.69 -12.46
C GLY A 175 6.96 11.14 -11.04
N LYS A 176 6.63 12.42 -10.90
CA LYS A 176 6.30 13.07 -9.61
C LYS A 176 5.26 12.30 -8.77
N ASP A 177 4.33 11.61 -9.43
CA ASP A 177 3.20 10.93 -8.79
C ASP A 177 3.14 9.42 -9.14
N THR A 178 4.28 8.80 -9.47
CA THR A 178 4.35 7.38 -9.85
C THR A 178 5.38 6.61 -9.06
N ALA A 179 5.04 5.41 -8.60
CA ALA A 179 5.99 4.44 -8.04
C ALA A 179 6.08 3.21 -8.93
N VAL A 180 7.23 2.54 -8.91
CA VAL A 180 7.46 1.29 -9.64
C VAL A 180 8.00 0.27 -8.64
N ALA A 181 7.50 -0.96 -8.71
CA ALA A 181 8.03 -2.08 -7.95
C ALA A 181 8.25 -3.27 -8.86
N SER A 182 9.38 -3.93 -8.73
CA SER A 182 9.69 -5.14 -9.49
C SER A 182 9.52 -6.36 -8.60
N GLY A 183 8.87 -7.39 -9.13
CA GLY A 183 8.81 -8.71 -8.51
C GLY A 183 10.17 -9.37 -8.59
N VAL A 184 10.89 -9.41 -7.48
CA VAL A 184 12.09 -10.21 -7.32
C VAL A 184 11.64 -11.57 -6.81
N GLY A 185 11.84 -12.61 -7.63
CA GLY A 185 11.47 -13.98 -7.29
C GLY A 185 12.00 -14.38 -5.91
N GLY A 186 11.16 -15.04 -5.12
CA GLY A 186 11.57 -15.63 -3.84
C GLY A 186 12.54 -16.77 -4.12
N ALA A 187 13.84 -16.51 -4.04
CA ALA A 187 14.79 -17.56 -3.75
C ALA A 187 14.42 -18.10 -2.37
N VAL A 188 13.86 -19.30 -2.34
CA VAL A 188 14.15 -20.18 -1.21
C VAL A 188 15.63 -20.51 -1.41
N GLU A 189 16.47 -19.94 -0.56
CA GLU A 189 17.70 -20.64 -0.19
C GLU A 189 17.22 -22.01 0.31
N ASP A 190 17.62 -23.08 -0.37
CA ASP A 190 17.15 -24.48 -0.23
C ASP A 190 16.00 -24.91 -1.15
N GLU A 191 16.29 -25.02 -2.45
CA GLU A 191 16.16 -26.28 -3.19
C GLU A 191 16.59 -26.03 -4.65
N GLU A 192 17.44 -26.91 -5.17
CA GLU A 192 17.83 -26.98 -6.57
C GLU A 192 16.55 -27.04 -7.42
N ARG A 193 16.09 -25.90 -7.95
CA ARG A 193 15.02 -25.86 -8.94
C ARG A 193 15.56 -26.53 -10.19
N GLU A 194 14.99 -27.68 -10.54
CA GLU A 194 15.20 -28.36 -11.81
C GLU A 194 15.14 -27.36 -12.96
N ASP A 195 16.19 -27.39 -13.77
CA ASP A 195 16.39 -26.58 -14.97
C ASP A 195 15.16 -26.64 -15.89
N GLY A 196 14.30 -25.62 -15.88
CA GLY A 196 13.20 -25.54 -16.85
C GLY A 196 12.11 -24.49 -16.64
N GLU A 197 11.82 -24.06 -15.40
CA GLU A 197 10.76 -23.06 -15.20
C GLU A 197 11.23 -21.65 -15.57
N SER A 198 10.62 -21.10 -16.61
CA SER A 198 10.88 -19.77 -17.13
C SER A 198 10.59 -18.73 -16.04
N ARG A 199 11.61 -17.99 -15.59
CA ARG A 199 11.43 -16.88 -14.65
C ARG A 199 10.52 -15.82 -15.29
N GLU A 200 9.33 -15.64 -14.74
CA GLU A 200 8.46 -14.54 -15.11
C GLU A 200 8.95 -13.26 -14.42
N ASP A 201 9.33 -12.27 -15.22
CA ASP A 201 9.65 -10.95 -14.71
C ASP A 201 8.34 -10.18 -14.54
N ILE A 202 8.05 -9.79 -13.32
CA ILE A 202 6.84 -9.05 -12.96
C ILE A 202 7.22 -7.62 -12.59
N GLU A 203 6.53 -6.63 -13.14
CA GLU A 203 6.69 -5.22 -12.79
C GLU A 203 5.31 -4.61 -12.47
N PHE A 204 5.24 -3.91 -11.34
CA PHE A 204 4.10 -3.12 -10.92
C PHE A 204 4.42 -1.64 -11.11
N ARG A 205 3.49 -0.89 -11.69
CA ARG A 205 3.53 0.57 -11.74
C ARG A 205 2.31 1.15 -11.07
N PHE A 206 2.51 2.04 -10.10
CA PHE A 206 1.47 2.64 -9.29
C PHE A 206 1.36 4.13 -9.63
N ALA A 207 0.17 4.61 -9.98
CA ALA A 207 -0.10 6.01 -10.27
C ALA A 207 -0.99 6.61 -9.17
N PHE A 208 -0.49 7.65 -8.52
CA PHE A 208 -1.14 8.31 -7.39
C PHE A 208 -1.71 9.66 -7.79
N ALA A 209 -2.77 10.09 -7.11
CA ALA A 209 -3.25 11.46 -7.07
C ALA A 209 -3.28 11.90 -5.60
N GLY A 210 -2.27 12.68 -5.20
CA GLY A 210 -2.01 12.96 -3.78
C GLY A 210 -1.70 11.69 -3.00
N VAL A 211 -2.46 11.40 -1.94
CA VAL A 211 -2.27 10.21 -1.10
C VAL A 211 -3.03 8.98 -1.58
N SER A 212 -3.81 9.10 -2.65
CA SER A 212 -4.66 8.02 -3.13
C SER A 212 -4.07 7.35 -4.37
N LEU A 213 -3.95 6.02 -4.34
CA LEU A 213 -3.67 5.22 -5.53
C LEU A 213 -4.89 5.29 -6.48
N GLU A 214 -4.69 5.74 -7.71
CA GLU A 214 -5.76 5.87 -8.71
C GLU A 214 -5.84 4.65 -9.61
N THR A 215 -4.69 4.24 -10.13
CA THR A 215 -4.54 3.09 -11.01
C THR A 215 -3.21 2.42 -10.73
N PHE A 216 -3.12 1.14 -11.07
CA PHE A 216 -1.83 0.48 -11.16
C PHE A 216 -1.79 -0.43 -12.38
N THR A 217 -0.59 -0.73 -12.86
CA THR A 217 -0.36 -1.60 -14.00
C THR A 217 0.49 -2.77 -13.55
N LEU A 218 0.10 -3.98 -13.95
CA LEU A 218 0.86 -5.20 -13.80
C LEU A 218 1.39 -5.59 -15.18
N GLU A 219 2.71 -5.62 -15.33
CA GLU A 219 3.38 -6.11 -16.53
C GLU A 219 4.08 -7.43 -16.20
N THR A 220 3.68 -8.52 -16.86
CA THR A 220 4.34 -9.82 -16.74
C THR A 220 5.05 -10.14 -18.05
N ARG A 221 6.34 -10.46 -17.99
CA ARG A 221 7.16 -10.85 -19.13
C ARG A 221 7.62 -12.30 -18.95
N SER A 222 7.22 -13.17 -19.87
CA SER A 222 7.76 -14.53 -19.96
C SER A 222 8.96 -14.56 -20.91
N ALA A 223 9.92 -15.44 -20.64
CA ALA A 223 11.12 -15.60 -21.46
C ALA A 223 10.76 -16.06 -22.88
N GLY A 224 10.54 -15.11 -23.79
CA GLY A 224 10.65 -15.36 -25.23
C GLY A 224 9.55 -14.89 -26.17
N ARG A 225 8.44 -14.22 -25.79
CA ARG A 225 7.65 -13.45 -26.81
C ARG A 225 6.48 -12.55 -26.39
N LEU A 226 5.93 -12.61 -25.18
CA LEU A 226 4.73 -11.83 -24.86
C LEU A 226 4.85 -11.14 -23.49
N SER A 227 4.74 -9.81 -23.49
CA SER A 227 4.45 -9.04 -22.28
C SER A 227 2.94 -8.88 -22.17
N ILE A 228 2.37 -9.33 -21.06
CA ILE A 228 0.98 -9.06 -20.72
C ILE A 228 0.99 -7.81 -19.83
N CYS A 229 0.31 -6.77 -20.28
CA CYS A 229 0.18 -5.51 -19.56
C CYS A 229 -1.28 -5.31 -19.16
N GLN A 230 -1.56 -5.32 -17.86
CA GLN A 230 -2.89 -5.18 -17.29
C GLN A 230 -2.96 -3.90 -16.48
N GLN A 231 -3.71 -2.91 -16.96
CA GLN A 231 -4.01 -1.71 -16.19
C GLN A 231 -5.26 -1.95 -15.35
N PHE A 232 -5.14 -1.72 -14.05
CA PHE A 232 -6.19 -1.84 -13.06
C PHE A 232 -6.71 -0.47 -12.65
N VAL A 233 -8.04 -0.35 -12.63
CA VAL A 233 -8.77 0.81 -12.12
C VAL A 233 -9.62 0.39 -10.92
N ARG A 234 -9.81 1.28 -9.96
CA ARG A 234 -10.57 0.96 -8.74
C ARG A 234 -12.07 0.86 -9.06
N ILE A 235 -12.71 -0.20 -8.59
CA ILE A 235 -14.17 -0.36 -8.66
C ILE A 235 -14.82 0.60 -7.63
N GLY A 236 -15.79 1.42 -8.06
CA GLY A 236 -16.57 2.28 -7.16
C GLY A 236 -16.14 3.75 -7.06
N ARG A 237 -15.27 4.26 -7.95
CA ARG A 237 -15.13 5.71 -8.17
C ARG A 237 -16.04 6.16 -9.33
N HIS A 238 -17.20 6.71 -8.99
CA HIS A 238 -18.05 7.52 -9.88
C HIS A 238 -18.26 8.90 -9.28
#